data_AF-K9YMW4-F1
#
_entry.id   AF-K9YMW4-F1
#
_cell.length_a   1.000
_cell.length_b   1.000
_cell.length_c   1.000
_cell.angle_alpha   90.00
_cell.angle_beta   90.00
_cell.angle_gamma   90.00
#
_symmetry.space_group_name_H-M   'P 1'
#
loop_
_entity.id
_entity.type
_entity.pdbx_description
1 polymer ?
#
loop_
_entity_poly.entity_id
_entity_poly.type
_entity_poly.pdbx_seq_one_letter_code
_entity_poly.pdbx_strand_id
1 'polypeptide(L)' 'MDSKELAHYIEQTEGISKPWLLVQLRLKKLQEDRDNIPPEEYEQNLAQIYDDLMNLGEWWQGIEDQVF' A
#
# COMPACT_ATOMS: atom_id res chain seq x y z
N MET A 1 -14.40 -1.84 -5.17
CA MET A 1 -13.59 -0.76 -4.61
C MET A 1 -12.40 -0.51 -5.53
N ASP A 2 -12.35 0.64 -6.18
CA ASP A 2 -11.18 1.13 -6.94
C ASP A 2 -10.18 1.87 -6.02
N SER A 3 -9.05 2.31 -6.57
CA SER A 3 -8.03 3.04 -5.82
C SER A 3 -8.51 4.38 -5.27
N LYS A 4 -9.48 5.04 -5.92
CA LYS A 4 -10.06 6.32 -5.45
C LYS A 4 -10.98 6.09 -4.26
N GLU A 5 -11.83 5.08 -4.34
CA GLU A 5 -12.71 4.66 -3.24
C GLU A 5 -11.87 4.21 -2.04
N LEU A 6 -10.78 3.47 -2.26
CA LEU A 6 -9.84 3.08 -1.20
C LEU A 6 -9.14 4.29 -0.58
N ALA A 7 -8.65 5.24 -1.39
CA ALA A 7 -8.02 6.47 -0.88
C ALA A 7 -9.02 7.26 -0.02
N HIS A 8 -10.25 7.42 -0.50
CA HIS A 8 -11.30 8.11 0.25
C HIS A 8 -11.60 7.41 1.57
N TYR A 9 -11.71 6.07 1.58
CA TYR A 9 -11.87 5.31 2.82
C TYR A 9 -10.72 5.54 3.81
N ILE A 10 -9.46 5.53 3.35
CA ILE A 10 -8.28 5.78 4.18
C ILE A 10 -8.35 7.18 4.81
N GLU A 11 -8.74 8.19 4.03
CA GLU A 11 -8.91 9.57 4.53
C GLU A 11 -10.03 9.66 5.58
N GLN A 12 -11.20 9.08 5.30
CA GLN A 12 -12.36 9.14 6.20
C GLN A 12 -12.15 8.39 7.52
N THR A 13 -11.23 7.43 7.56
CA THR A 13 -10.93 6.62 8.75
C THR A 13 -9.66 7.05 9.47
N GLU A 14 -9.10 8.22 9.14
CA GLU A 14 -7.82 8.73 9.64
C GLU A 14 -6.67 7.71 9.45
N GLY A 15 -6.78 6.85 8.45
CA GLY A 15 -5.87 5.74 8.17
C GLY A 15 -4.58 6.14 7.47
N ILE A 16 -4.36 7.43 7.18
CA ILE A 16 -3.15 7.93 6.51
C ILE A 16 -1.89 7.60 7.33
N SER A 17 -2.00 7.58 8.66
CA SER A 17 -0.90 7.23 9.57
C SER A 17 -0.56 5.73 9.59
N LYS A 18 -1.38 4.89 8.94
CA LYS A 18 -1.23 3.44 8.91
C LYS A 18 -0.50 3.04 7.62
N PRO A 19 0.83 2.83 7.66
CA PRO A 19 1.62 2.67 6.45
C PRO A 19 1.21 1.45 5.60
N TRP A 20 0.66 0.40 6.21
CA TRP A 20 0.15 -0.76 5.48
C TRP A 20 -1.07 -0.43 4.60
N LEU A 21 -1.90 0.54 4.99
CA LEU A 21 -3.03 0.99 4.16
C LEU A 21 -2.54 1.75 2.93
N LEU A 22 -1.43 2.48 3.05
CA LEU A 22 -0.80 3.17 1.92
C LEU A 22 -0.14 2.18 0.95
N VAL A 23 0.48 1.11 1.46
CA VAL A 23 0.97 -0.01 0.65
C VAL A 23 -0.19 -0.67 -0.11
N GLN A 24 -1.31 -0.94 0.56
CA GLN A 24 -2.51 -1.49 -0.07
C GLN A 24 -3.05 -0.57 -1.18
N LEU A 25 -3.05 0.74 -0.97
CA LEU A 25 -3.44 1.72 -1.99
C LEU A 25 -2.51 1.69 -3.21
N ARG A 26 -1.20 1.63 -3.00
CA ARG A 26 -0.21 1.52 -4.09
C ARG A 26 -0.39 0.23 -4.89
N LEU A 27 -0.60 -0.90 -4.21
CA LEU A 27 -0.86 -2.18 -4.87
C LEU A 27 -2.14 -2.11 -5.72
N LYS A 28 -3.19 -1.46 -5.20
CA LYS A 28 -4.46 -1.31 -5.94
C LYS A 28 -4.29 -0.48 -7.21
N LYS A 29 -3.54 0.62 -7.13
CA LYS A 29 -3.21 1.45 -8.30
C LYS A 29 -2.41 0.67 -9.34
N LEU A 30 -1.38 -0.07 -8.91
CA LEU A 30 -0.59 -0.91 -9.82
C LEU A 30 -1.46 -1.98 -10.51
N GLN A 31 -2.40 -2.59 -9.79
CA GLN A 31 -3.35 -3.55 -10.37
C GLN A 31 -4.24 -2.91 -11.43
N GLU A 32 -4.72 -1.68 -11.20
CA GLU A 32 -5.57 -0.94 -12.14
C GLU A 32 -4.80 -0.49 -13.39
N ASP A 33 -3.50 -0.20 -13.25
CA ASP A 33 -2.63 0.23 -14.35
C ASP A 33 -1.97 -0.94 -15.10
N ARG A 34 -2.26 -2.20 -14.74
CA ARG A 34 -1.61 -3.40 -15.29
C ARG A 34 -1.59 -3.45 -16.82
N ASP A 35 -2.68 -3.06 -17.46
CA ASP A 35 -2.82 -3.10 -18.92
C ASP A 35 -2.18 -1.88 -19.61
N ASN A 36 -1.78 -0.86 -18.85
CA ASN A 36 -1.24 0.40 -19.33
C ASN A 36 0.29 0.50 -19.22
N ILE A 37 0.95 -0.44 -18.53
CA ILE A 37 2.40 -0.45 -18.31
C ILE A 37 3.06 -1.72 -18.87
N PRO A 38 4.36 -1.67 -19.23
CA PRO A 38 5.11 -2.85 -19.62
C PRO A 38 5.16 -3.91 -18.50
N PRO A 39 5.17 -5.21 -18.83
CA PRO A 39 5.25 -6.28 -17.82
C PRO A 39 6.47 -6.18 -16.90
N GLU A 40 7.63 -5.79 -17.44
CA GLU A 40 8.86 -5.60 -16.65
C GLU A 40 8.70 -4.47 -15.61
N GLU A 41 8.07 -3.36 -16.00
CA GLU A 41 7.79 -2.24 -15.10
C GLU A 41 6.77 -2.65 -14.02
N TYR A 42 5.77 -3.46 -14.38
CA TYR A 42 4.83 -4.02 -13.40
C TYR A 42 5.54 -4.89 -12.36
N GLU A 43 6.44 -5.78 -12.80
CA GLU A 43 7.21 -6.65 -11.91
C GLU A 43 8.14 -5.86 -10.98
N GLN A 44 8.83 -4.85 -11.50
CA GLN A 44 9.69 -3.96 -10.71
C GLN A 44 8.88 -3.19 -9.65
N ASN A 45 7.75 -2.60 -10.05
CA ASN A 45 6.87 -1.88 -9.12
C ASN A 45 6.29 -2.82 -8.04
N LEU A 46 5.94 -4.05 -8.41
CA LEU A 46 5.45 -5.05 -7.47
C LEU A 46 6.53 -5.46 -6.46
N ALA A 47 7.77 -5.67 -6.92
CA ALA A 47 8.91 -5.98 -6.04
C ALA A 47 9.18 -4.84 -5.05
N GLN A 48 9.16 -3.59 -5.51
CA GLN A 48 9.33 -2.42 -4.62
C GLN A 48 8.21 -2.34 -3.56
N ILE A 49 6.95 -2.56 -3.95
CA ILE A 49 5.82 -2.57 -3.00
C ILE A 49 5.97 -3.71 -1.99
N TYR A 50 6.48 -4.86 -2.41
CA TYR A 50 6.76 -5.98 -1.53
C TYR A 50 7.87 -5.65 -0.51
N ASP A 51 8.97 -5.05 -0.96
CA ASP A 51 10.05 -4.62 -0.06
C ASP A 51 9.56 -3.56 0.95
N ASP A 52 8.74 -2.61 0.50
CA ASP A 52 8.12 -1.61 1.38
C ASP A 52 7.24 -2.27 2.45
N LEU A 53 6.49 -3.32 2.08
CA LEU A 53 5.69 -4.10 3.02
C LEU A 53 6.57 -4.86 4.03
N MET A 54 7.67 -5.47 3.58
CA MET A 54 8.59 -6.19 4.47
C MET A 54 9.25 -5.24 5.47
N ASN A 55 9.58 -4.01 5.06
CA ASN A 55 10.12 -2.99 5.95
C ASN A 55 9.11 -2.51 7.01
N LEU A 56 7.80 -2.69 6.80
CA LEU A 56 6.80 -2.46 7.86
C LEU A 56 6.95 -3.45 9.02
N GLY A 57 7.51 -4.64 8.75
CA GLY A 57 7.83 -5.69 9.71
C GLY A 57 8.52 -5.22 10.99
N GLU A 58 9.35 -4.17 10.86
CA GLU A 58 10.10 -3.58 11.97
C GLU A 58 9.46 -2.28 12.49
N TRP A 59 8.59 -1.62 11.73
CA TRP A 59 8.07 -0.28 12.06
C TRP A 59 7.11 -0.28 13.27
N TRP A 60 6.34 -1.35 13.45
CA TRP A 60 5.39 -1.46 14.57
C TRP A 60 6.05 -1.86 15.88
N GLN A 61 7.35 -2.21 15.89
CA GLN A 61 8.06 -2.61 17.09
C GLN A 61 8.10 -1.45 18.10
N GLY A 62 7.52 -1.65 19.28
CA GLY A 62 7.45 -0.66 20.36
C GLY A 62 6.26 0.30 20.32
N ILE A 63 5.34 0.17 19.35
CA ILE A 63 4.08 0.93 19.29
C ILE A 63 2.85 0.01 19.08
N GLU A 64 2.99 -1.29 19.33
CA GLU A 64 2.00 -2.32 19.00
C GLU A 64 0.62 -2.01 19.60
N ASP A 65 0.57 -1.63 20.88
CA ASP A 65 -0.66 -1.30 21.62
C ASP A 65 -1.43 -0.09 21.07
N GLN A 66 -0.82 0.69 20.17
CA GLN A 66 -1.42 1.87 19.55
C GLN A 66 -1.92 1.59 18.12
N VAL A 67 -1.44 0.53 17.48
CA VAL A 67 -1.69 0.24 16.06
C VAL A 67 -2.44 -1.09 15.82
N PHE A 68 -2.46 -2.00 16.81
CA PHE A 68 -3.24 -3.24 16.84
C PHE A 68 -4.31 -3.21 17.94
#